data_AF-J7GNJ7-F1
#
_entry.id   AF-J7GNJ7-F1
#
_cell.length_a   1.000
_cell.length_b   1.000
_cell.length_c   1.000
_cell.angle_alpha   90.00
_cell.angle_beta   90.00
_cell.angle_gamma   90.00
#
_symmetry.space_group_name_H-M   'P 1'
#
loop_
_entity.id
_entity.type
_entity.pdbx_description
1 polymer ?
#
loop_
_entity_poly.entity_id
_entity_poly.type
_entity_poly.pdbx_seq_one_letter_code
_entity_poly.pdbx_strand_id
1 'polypeptide(L)'
;LLYWTQASLIWWGVGILLMGAVLAAELLNSAVESIADLVNPEYHPLVARAKDYGAAAVLVLSIAALLIAALLLWRRFHMGF
;
A
#
# COMPACT_ATOMS: atom_id res chain seq x y z
N LEU A 1 -1.58 9.33 14.05
CA LEU A 1 -0.39 10.03 13.50
C LEU A 1 -0.70 11.48 13.12
N LEU A 2 -1.59 11.71 12.14
CA LEU A 2 -1.85 13.04 11.57
C LEU A 2 -2.38 14.07 12.58
N TYR A 3 -3.20 13.61 13.53
CA TYR A 3 -3.68 14.42 14.66
C TYR A 3 -2.52 14.94 15.52
N TRP A 4 -1.55 14.06 15.83
CA TRP A 4 -0.41 14.39 16.68
C TRP A 4 0.59 15.32 15.97
N THR A 5 0.76 15.18 14.66
CA THR A 5 1.62 16.07 13.85
C THR A 5 0.97 17.42 13.53
N GLN A 6 -0.27 17.68 13.99
CA GLN A 6 -1.09 18.84 13.60
C GLN A 6 -1.08 19.09 12.09
N ALA A 7 -1.24 18.02 11.32
CA ALA A 7 -1.14 18.09 9.87
C ALA A 7 -2.36 18.84 9.27
N SER A 8 -2.12 19.65 8.23
CA SER A 8 -3.20 20.33 7.50
C SER A 8 -4.15 19.33 6.84
N LEU A 9 -5.36 19.78 6.52
CA LEU A 9 -6.43 18.94 5.96
C LEU A 9 -6.01 18.14 4.71
N ILE A 10 -5.09 18.69 3.91
CA ILE A 10 -4.54 18.02 2.72
C ILE A 10 -3.87 16.70 3.09
N TRP A 11 -3.09 16.65 4.18
CA TRP A 11 -2.40 15.44 4.62
C TRP A 11 -3.34 14.38 5.16
N TRP A 12 -4.50 14.78 5.70
CA TRP A 12 -5.59 13.86 6.01
C TRP A 12 -6.19 13.25 4.74
N GLY A 13 -6.46 14.07 3.72
CA GLY A 13 -6.91 13.57 2.42
C GLY A 13 -5.91 12.61 1.78
N VAL A 14 -4.63 12.97 1.78
CA VAL A 14 -3.54 12.11 1.27
C VAL A 14 -3.46 10.80 2.07
N GLY A 15 -3.55 10.86 3.39
CA GLY A 15 -3.54 9.66 4.23
C GLY A 15 -4.71 8.71 3.94
N ILE A 16 -5.93 9.25 3.82
CA ILE A 16 -7.12 8.47 3.47
C ILE A 16 -6.97 7.84 2.08
N LEU A 17 -6.52 8.61 1.10
CA LEU A 17 -6.31 8.12 -0.27
C LEU A 17 -5.24 7.02 -0.32
N LEU A 18 -4.13 7.16 0.40
CA LEU A 18 -3.08 6.14 0.46
C LEU A 18 -3.58 4.84 1.11
N MET A 19 -4.28 4.93 2.24
CA MET A 19 -4.85 3.75 2.89
C MET A 19 -5.87 3.07 1.98
N GLY A 20 -6.76 3.85 1.34
CA GLY A 20 -7.72 3.33 0.38
C GLY A 20 -7.04 2.66 -0.82
N ALA A 21 -5.97 3.25 -1.34
CA ALA A 21 -5.21 2.70 -2.45
C ALA A 21 -4.51 1.38 -2.08
N VAL A 22 -3.90 1.28 -0.90
CA VAL A 22 -3.29 0.03 -0.40
C VAL A 22 -4.33 -1.08 -0.30
N LEU A 23 -5.49 -0.79 0.31
CA LEU A 23 -6.57 -1.77 0.44
C LEU A 23 -7.15 -2.17 -0.92
N ALA A 24 -7.34 -1.21 -1.83
CA ALA A 24 -7.79 -1.50 -3.19
C ALA A 24 -6.79 -2.38 -3.94
N ALA A 25 -5.49 -2.11 -3.82
CA ALA A 25 -4.44 -2.93 -4.43
C ALA A 25 -4.43 -4.35 -3.87
N GLU A 26 -4.58 -4.53 -2.56
CA GLU A 26 -4.66 -5.84 -1.91
C GLU A 26 -5.88 -6.63 -2.39
N LEU A 27 -7.05 -6.01 -2.42
CA LEU A 27 -8.28 -6.64 -2.92
C LEU A 27 -8.16 -7.04 -4.40
N LEU A 28 -7.54 -6.19 -5.22
CA LEU A 28 -7.25 -6.52 -6.61
C LEU A 28 -6.25 -7.67 -6.74
N ASN A 29 -5.20 -7.70 -5.90
CA ASN A 29 -4.26 -8.82 -5.86
C ASN A 29 -4.98 -10.13 -5.54
N SER A 30 -5.78 -10.17 -4.47
CA SER A 30 -6.56 -11.36 -4.09
C SER A 30 -7.57 -11.78 -5.18
N ALA A 31 -8.17 -10.83 -5.89
CA ALA A 31 -9.07 -11.14 -7.00
C ALA A 31 -8.32 -11.78 -8.17
N VAL A 32 -7.14 -11.26 -8.52
CA VAL A 32 -6.27 -11.84 -9.56
C VAL A 32 -5.78 -13.23 -9.14
N GLU A 33 -5.37 -13.41 -7.89
CA GLU A 33 -5.00 -14.73 -7.35
C GLU A 33 -6.13 -15.74 -7.47
N SER A 34 -7.35 -15.34 -7.09
CA SER A 34 -8.55 -16.19 -7.18
C SER A 34 -8.86 -16.62 -8.62
N ILE A 35 -8.72 -15.69 -9.58
CA ILE A 35 -8.87 -16.00 -11.01
C ILE A 35 -7.75 -16.93 -11.47
N ALA A 36 -6.52 -16.70 -11.04
CA ALA A 36 -5.37 -17.51 -11.41
C ALA A 36 -5.51 -18.96 -10.90
N ASP A 37 -6.03 -19.14 -9.68
CA ASP A 37 -6.33 -20.46 -9.10
C ASP A 37 -7.48 -21.17 -9.82
N LEU A 38 -8.47 -20.42 -10.31
CA LEU A 38 -9.53 -20.98 -11.13
C LEU A 38 -9.02 -21.44 -12.50
N VAL A 39 -8.15 -20.67 -13.15
CA VAL A 39 -7.64 -20.97 -14.50
C VAL A 39 -6.53 -22.04 -14.48
N ASN A 40 -5.68 -22.07 -13.44
CA ASN A 40 -4.64 -23.08 -13.26
C ASN A 40 -4.75 -23.71 -11.86
N PRO A 41 -5.55 -24.78 -11.70
CA PRO A 41 -5.71 -25.48 -10.42
C PRO A 41 -4.44 -26.20 -9.97
N GLU A 42 -3.58 -26.60 -10.91
CA GLU A 42 -2.27 -27.19 -10.65
C GLU A 42 -1.17 -26.11 -10.67
N TYR A 43 -0.07 -26.38 -9.98
CA TYR A 43 1.06 -25.45 -9.94
C TYR A 43 1.61 -25.16 -11.34
N HIS A 44 1.60 -23.89 -11.72
CA HIS A 44 2.25 -23.41 -12.94
C HIS A 44 3.28 -22.32 -12.59
N PRO A 45 4.56 -22.46 -12.99
CA PRO A 45 5.63 -21.55 -12.57
C PRO A 45 5.41 -20.09 -13.01
N LEU A 46 4.73 -19.86 -14.14
CA LEU A 46 4.36 -18.49 -14.56
C LEU A 46 3.26 -17.89 -13.69
N VAL A 47 2.29 -18.70 -13.22
CA VAL A 47 1.22 -18.24 -12.34
C VAL A 47 1.80 -17.89 -10.98
N ALA A 48 2.71 -18.71 -10.45
CA ALA A 48 3.43 -18.41 -9.22
C ALA A 48 4.13 -17.03 -9.29
N ARG A 49 4.89 -16.77 -10.37
CA ARG A 49 5.52 -15.45 -10.58
C ARG A 49 4.51 -14.32 -10.68
N ALA A 50 3.37 -14.53 -11.35
CA ALA A 50 2.34 -13.51 -11.46
C ALA A 50 1.76 -13.12 -10.09
N LYS A 51 1.53 -14.11 -9.21
CA LYS A 51 1.11 -13.87 -7.82
C LYS A 51 2.17 -13.10 -7.03
N ASP A 52 3.44 -13.48 -7.18
CA ASP A 52 4.56 -12.77 -6.52
C ASP A 52 4.63 -11.30 -6.96
N TYR A 53 4.39 -11.00 -8.25
CA TYR A 53 4.36 -9.62 -8.75
C TYR A 53 3.18 -8.83 -8.20
N GLY A 54 2.01 -9.46 -8.05
CA GLY A 54 0.85 -8.83 -7.45
C GLY A 54 1.10 -8.47 -5.97
N ALA A 55 1.64 -9.40 -5.19
CA ALA A 55 2.05 -9.13 -3.81
C ALA A 55 3.14 -8.05 -3.71
N ALA A 56 4.12 -8.07 -4.61
CA ALA A 56 5.16 -7.04 -4.68
C ALA A 56 4.59 -5.65 -4.99
N ALA A 57 3.56 -5.55 -5.84
CA ALA A 57 2.90 -4.28 -6.13
C ALA A 57 2.21 -3.69 -4.88
N VAL A 58 1.53 -4.52 -4.09
CA VAL A 58 0.92 -4.07 -2.82
C VAL A 58 2.00 -3.63 -1.83
N LEU A 59 3.12 -4.36 -1.76
CA LEU A 59 4.25 -4.01 -0.91
C LEU A 59 4.84 -2.65 -1.28
N VAL A 60 5.07 -2.38 -2.57
CA VAL A 60 5.58 -1.09 -3.04
C VAL A 60 4.65 0.05 -2.62
N LEU A 61 3.34 -0.13 -2.78
CA LEU A 61 2.35 0.87 -2.39
C LEU A 61 2.31 1.09 -0.88
N SER A 62 2.44 0.01 -0.10
CA SER A 62 2.51 0.06 1.37
C SER A 62 3.78 0.80 1.85
N ILE A 63 4.92 0.57 1.20
CA ILE A 63 6.17 1.28 1.47
C ILE A 63 6.01 2.78 1.17
N ALA A 64 5.37 3.15 0.06
CA ALA A 64 5.12 4.55 -0.26
C ALA A 64 4.26 5.24 0.82
N ALA A 65 3.21 4.57 1.30
CA ALA A 65 2.38 5.06 2.40
C ALA A 65 3.19 5.23 3.71
N LEU A 66 4.05 4.26 4.03
CA LEU A 66 4.94 4.33 5.18
C LEU A 66 5.95 5.49 5.09
N LEU A 67 6.55 5.70 3.91
CA LEU A 67 7.50 6.79 3.70
C LEU A 67 6.84 8.16 3.88
N ILE A 68 5.61 8.34 3.40
CA ILE A 68 4.85 9.58 3.61
C ILE A 68 4.57 9.81 5.10
N ALA A 69 4.19 8.76 5.83
CA ALA A 69 4.01 8.84 7.28
C ALA A 69 5.32 9.20 8.01
N ALA A 70 6.44 8.59 7.62
CA ALA A 70 7.76 8.87 8.17
C ALA A 70 8.22 10.31 7.90
N LEU A 71 7.98 10.83 6.70
CA LEU A 71 8.29 12.23 6.35
C LEU A 71 7.48 13.22 7.18
N LEU A 72 6.21 12.93 7.45
CA LEU A 72 5.38 13.76 8.32
C LEU A 72 5.85 13.79 9.77
N LEU A 73 6.30 12.63 10.28
CA LEU A 73 6.96 12.55 11.59
C LEU A 73 8.26 13.34 11.61
N TRP A 74 9.14 13.10 10.64
CA TRP A 74 10.43 13.79 10.54
C TRP A 74 10.27 15.31 10.51
N ARG A 75 9.34 15.81 9.69
CA ARG A 75 8.99 17.24 9.61
C ARG A 75 8.61 17.80 10.98
N ARG A 76 7.81 17.05 11.74
CA ARG A 76 7.36 17.49 13.08
C ARG A 76 8.50 17.56 14.09
N PHE A 77 9.51 16.69 13.99
CA PHE A 77 10.68 16.70 14.87
C PHE A 77 11.71 17.77 14.47
N HIS A 78 11.93 18.02 13.18
CA HIS A 78 12.93 18.99 12.71
C HIS A 78 12.45 20.44 12.72
N MET A 79 11.15 20.70 12.54
CA MET A 79 10.58 22.06 12.66
C MET A 79 10.03 22.34 14.07
N GLY A 80 10.46 21.55 15.06
CA GLY A 80 10.07 21.68 16.47
C GLY A 80 11.04 22.48 17.34
N PHE A 81 12.02 23.20 16.76
CA PHE A 81 12.91 24.14 17.44
C PHE A 81 12.76 25.54 16.85
#